data_AF-A0A496VPA0-F1
#
_entry.id   AF-A0A496VPA0-F1
#
_cell.length_a   1.000
_cell.length_b   1.000
_cell.length_c   1.000
_cell.angle_alpha   90.00
_cell.angle_beta   90.00
_cell.angle_gamma   90.00
#
_symmetry.space_group_name_H-M   'P 1'
#
loop_
_entity.id
_entity.type
_entity.pdbx_description
1 polymer ?
#
loop_
_entity_poly.entity_id
_entity_poly.type
_entity_poly.pdbx_seq_one_letter_code
_entity_poly.pdbx_strand_id
1 'polypeptide(L)'
;MLDTTLTELRKNTMFLFDAVEHGDRVRISRKGLPIAHIVPVGKSVMNELILVSESRRKIKPIIEAALKNEMQLIRAGVQKTEQNLKGFEEKYHKNTEKFLSEYEEDKLEETVDFIEWIGEFRMLERLTDKLETMKSIRFEN
;
A
#
# COMPACT_ATOMS: atom_id res chain seq x y z
N MET A 1 8.58 16.53 -15.84
CA MET A 1 9.69 15.57 -15.64
C MET A 1 10.99 16.35 -15.74
N LEU A 2 11.72 16.45 -14.64
CA LEU A 2 12.99 17.18 -14.55
C LEU A 2 14.15 16.18 -14.72
N ASP A 3 15.13 16.53 -15.53
CA ASP A 3 16.36 15.74 -15.67
C ASP A 3 17.48 16.45 -14.87
N THR A 4 18.17 15.69 -14.03
CA THR A 4 19.28 16.20 -13.21
C THR A 4 20.44 15.21 -13.15
N THR A 5 21.60 15.66 -12.69
CA THR A 5 22.75 14.77 -12.42
C THR A 5 22.85 14.45 -10.93
N LEU A 6 23.52 13.34 -10.58
CA LEU A 6 23.78 13.02 -9.17
C LEU A 6 24.53 14.17 -8.43
N THR A 7 25.42 14.87 -9.14
CA THR A 7 26.14 16.02 -8.59
C THR A 7 25.20 17.18 -8.30
N GLU A 8 24.27 17.45 -9.20
CA GLU A 8 23.32 18.54 -9.10
C GLU A 8 22.25 18.26 -8.04
N LEU A 9 21.78 17.01 -7.95
CA LEU A 9 20.90 16.54 -6.90
C LEU A 9 21.45 16.86 -5.50
N ARG A 10 22.75 16.60 -5.27
CA ARG A 10 23.40 16.85 -3.97
C ARG A 10 23.52 18.33 -3.62
N LYS A 11 23.61 19.20 -4.62
CA LYS A 11 23.75 20.66 -4.44
C LYS A 11 22.40 21.32 -4.23
N ASN A 12 21.37 20.84 -4.93
CA ASN A 12 20.05 21.46 -4.99
C ASN A 12 18.95 20.51 -4.49
N THR A 13 19.26 19.74 -3.44
CA THR A 13 18.36 18.73 -2.88
C THR A 13 16.98 19.32 -2.56
N MET A 14 16.94 20.41 -1.79
CA MET A 14 15.69 21.03 -1.31
C MET A 14 14.76 21.38 -2.48
N PHE A 15 15.23 22.15 -3.45
CA PHE A 15 14.43 22.55 -4.63
C PHE A 15 13.88 21.35 -5.42
N LEU A 16 14.67 20.28 -5.57
CA LEU A 16 14.24 19.10 -6.30
C LEU A 16 13.20 18.29 -5.52
N PHE A 17 13.30 18.24 -4.19
CA PHE A 17 12.27 17.62 -3.35
C PHE A 17 11.01 18.48 -3.27
N ASP A 18 11.11 19.81 -3.22
CA ASP A 18 9.96 20.72 -3.32
C ASP A 18 9.20 20.47 -4.63
N ALA A 19 9.90 20.35 -5.77
CA ALA A 19 9.26 20.02 -7.04
C ALA A 19 8.54 18.66 -7.01
N VAL A 20 9.15 17.66 -6.37
CA VAL A 20 8.53 16.34 -6.16
C VAL A 20 7.29 16.45 -5.27
N GLU A 21 7.29 17.26 -4.22
CA GLU A 21 6.11 17.50 -3.38
C GLU A 21 4.95 18.11 -4.18
N HIS A 22 5.25 18.98 -5.16
CA HIS A 22 4.26 19.55 -6.06
C HIS A 22 3.82 18.58 -7.18
N GLY A 23 4.49 17.43 -7.29
CA GLY A 23 4.10 16.31 -8.16
C GLY A 23 4.98 16.11 -9.39
N ASP A 24 6.11 16.81 -9.49
CA ASP A 24 7.07 16.55 -10.54
C ASP A 24 7.79 15.22 -10.31
N ARG A 25 8.21 14.61 -11.43
CA ARG A 25 9.10 13.45 -11.43
C ARG A 25 10.51 13.92 -11.77
N VAL A 26 11.50 13.50 -10.99
CA VAL A 26 12.91 13.86 -11.20
C VAL A 26 13.68 12.62 -11.65
N ARG A 27 14.28 12.66 -12.84
CA ARG A 27 15.19 11.63 -13.34
C ARG A 27 16.63 12.05 -13.03
N ILE A 28 17.38 11.15 -12.40
CA ILE A 28 18.77 11.38 -12.00
C ILE A 28 19.68 10.56 -12.91
N SER A 29 20.71 11.23 -13.45
CA SER A 29 21.74 10.60 -14.27
C SER A 29 23.14 10.72 -13.68
N ARG A 30 24.01 9.78 -14.00
CA ARG A 30 25.46 9.83 -13.71
C ARG A 30 26.21 9.49 -14.98
N LYS A 31 27.11 10.39 -15.41
CA LYS A 31 27.84 10.27 -16.69
C LYS A 31 26.90 10.04 -17.89
N GLY A 32 25.77 10.76 -17.91
CA GLY A 32 24.76 10.66 -18.98
C GLY A 32 23.86 9.43 -18.91
N LEU A 33 24.09 8.49 -18.00
CA LEU A 33 23.26 7.30 -17.83
C LEU A 33 22.22 7.53 -16.71
N PRO A 34 20.93 7.24 -16.93
CA PRO A 34 19.92 7.32 -15.88
C PRO A 34 20.20 6.26 -14.80
N ILE A 35 20.18 6.67 -13.54
CA ILE A 35 20.47 5.80 -12.38
C ILE A 35 19.31 5.71 -11.38
N ALA A 36 18.40 6.70 -11.34
CA ALA A 36 17.27 6.71 -10.41
C ALA A 36 16.17 7.66 -10.87
N HIS A 37 14.93 7.43 -10.42
CA HIS A 37 13.84 8.40 -10.45
C HIS A 37 13.41 8.72 -9.02
N ILE A 38 13.17 9.99 -8.72
CA ILE A 38 12.44 10.42 -7.52
C ILE A 38 11.03 10.77 -7.96
N VAL A 39 10.05 10.17 -7.29
CA VAL A 39 8.63 10.37 -7.53
C VAL A 39 7.94 10.69 -6.21
N PRO A 40 6.82 11.43 -6.23
CA PRO A 40 6.09 11.75 -5.02
C PRO A 40 5.52 10.47 -4.40
N VAL A 41 5.87 10.19 -3.15
CA VAL A 41 5.27 9.11 -2.36
C VAL A 41 4.00 9.67 -1.73
N GLY A 42 2.90 9.69 -2.49
CA GLY A 42 1.65 10.32 -2.04
C GLY A 42 0.79 10.95 -3.12
N LYS A 43 1.25 10.99 -4.38
CA LYS A 43 0.37 11.26 -5.52
C LYS A 43 -0.04 9.91 -6.10
N SER A 44 -1.26 9.48 -5.75
CA SER A 44 -1.93 8.34 -6.39
C SER A 44 -1.69 8.44 -7.90
N VAL A 45 -0.91 7.50 -8.45
CA VAL A 45 -0.82 7.36 -9.89
C VAL A 45 -2.22 6.91 -10.29
N MET A 46 -2.97 7.80 -10.94
CA MET A 46 -4.28 7.46 -11.45
C MET A 46 -4.09 6.32 -12.45
N ASN A 47 -4.59 5.14 -12.07
CA ASN A 47 -4.56 3.96 -12.91
C ASN A 47 -5.92 3.86 -13.59
N GLU A 48 -5.92 4.03 -14.91
CA GLU A 48 -7.12 3.90 -15.73
C GLU A 48 -7.21 2.49 -16.33
N LEU A 49 -8.42 1.94 -16.36
CA LEU A 49 -8.70 0.64 -16.96
C LEU A 49 -9.94 0.76 -17.86
N ILE A 50 -9.80 0.42 -19.14
CA ILE A 50 -10.91 0.37 -20.09
C ILE A 50 -11.42 -1.07 -20.19
N LEU A 51 -12.72 -1.27 -19.95
CA LEU A 51 -13.39 -2.56 -20.03
C LEU A 51 -14.31 -2.59 -21.25
N VAL A 52 -14.08 -3.54 -22.16
CA VAL A 52 -14.86 -3.73 -23.39
C VAL A 52 -15.47 -5.13 -23.39
N SER A 53 -16.69 -5.27 -23.90
CA SER A 53 -17.36 -6.56 -24.10
C SER A 53 -18.27 -6.52 -25.31
N GLU A 54 -18.34 -7.62 -26.05
CA GLU A 54 -19.26 -7.83 -27.17
C GLU A 54 -20.66 -8.26 -26.71
N SER A 55 -20.86 -8.44 -25.40
CA SER A 55 -22.13 -8.85 -24.81
C SER A 55 -23.21 -7.77 -24.96
N ARG A 56 -24.46 -8.20 -25.22
CA ARG A 56 -25.64 -7.31 -25.21
C ARG A 56 -25.99 -6.76 -23.81
N ARG A 57 -25.47 -7.38 -22.73
CA ARG A 57 -25.66 -6.90 -21.36
C ARG A 57 -24.72 -5.73 -21.04
N LYS A 58 -25.23 -4.75 -20.28
CA LYS A 58 -24.41 -3.64 -19.79
C LYS A 58 -23.31 -4.17 -18.86
N ILE A 59 -22.06 -3.78 -19.12
CA ILE A 59 -20.88 -4.22 -18.34
C ILE A 59 -20.85 -3.55 -16.96
N LYS A 60 -21.18 -2.25 -16.88
CA LYS A 60 -21.06 -1.44 -15.66
C LYS A 60 -21.73 -2.08 -14.42
N PRO A 61 -23.02 -2.49 -14.46
CA PRO A 61 -23.65 -3.11 -13.29
C PRO A 61 -23.00 -4.43 -12.83
N ILE A 62 -22.41 -5.19 -13.76
CA ILE A 62 -21.72 -6.45 -13.43
C ILE A 62 -20.44 -6.15 -12.66
N ILE A 63 -19.66 -5.15 -13.12
CA ILE A 63 -18.42 -4.75 -12.46
C ILE A 63 -18.70 -4.07 -11.12
N GLU A 64 -19.73 -3.22 -11.03
CA GLU A 64 -20.18 -2.63 -9.76
C GLU A 64 -20.53 -3.70 -8.72
N ALA A 65 -21.29 -4.72 -9.13
CA ALA A 65 -21.64 -5.83 -8.26
C ALA A 65 -20.40 -6.63 -7.83
N ALA A 66 -19.47 -6.92 -8.74
CA ALA A 66 -18.24 -7.63 -8.44
C ALA A 66 -17.35 -6.87 -7.43
N LEU A 67 -17.16 -5.57 -7.64
CA LEU A 67 -16.39 -4.70 -6.74
C LEU A 67 -17.04 -4.65 -5.34
N LYS A 68 -18.38 -4.50 -5.29
CA LYS A 68 -19.12 -4.47 -4.02
C LYS A 68 -18.98 -5.79 -3.25
N ASN A 69 -19.11 -6.93 -3.93
CA ASN A 69 -19.00 -8.24 -3.31
C ASN A 69 -17.58 -8.49 -2.77
N GLU A 70 -16.56 -8.16 -3.55
CA GLU A 70 -15.18 -8.31 -3.13
C GLU A 70 -14.84 -7.42 -1.92
N MET A 71 -15.32 -6.16 -1.91
CA MET A 71 -15.18 -5.29 -0.75
C MET A 71 -15.85 -5.86 0.51
N GLN A 72 -17.00 -6.54 0.38
CA GLN A 72 -17.65 -7.20 1.51
C GLN A 72 -16.80 -8.36 2.06
N LEU A 73 -16.23 -9.18 1.19
CA LEU A 73 -15.34 -10.28 1.58
C LEU A 73 -14.08 -9.76 2.28
N ILE A 74 -13.46 -8.70 1.75
CA ILE A 74 -12.27 -8.09 2.37
C ILE A 74 -12.61 -7.54 3.76
N ARG A 75 -13.75 -6.85 3.93
CA ARG A 75 -14.18 -6.35 5.25
C ARG A 75 -14.39 -7.46 6.26
N ALA A 76 -14.98 -8.58 5.85
CA ALA A 76 -15.11 -9.75 6.72
C ALA A 76 -13.74 -10.32 7.11
N GLY A 77 -12.79 -10.33 6.17
CA GLY A 77 -11.39 -10.68 6.44
C GLY A 77 -10.73 -9.75 7.46
N VAL A 78 -10.83 -8.44 7.25
CA VAL A 78 -10.31 -7.41 8.18
C VAL A 78 -10.86 -7.64 9.59
N GLN A 79 -12.18 -7.75 9.72
CA GLN A 79 -12.83 -7.95 11.02
C GLN A 79 -12.34 -9.24 11.71
N LYS A 80 -12.18 -10.33 10.95
CA LYS A 80 -11.68 -11.59 11.50
C LYS A 80 -10.23 -11.47 11.98
N THR A 81 -9.37 -10.86 11.18
CA THR A 81 -7.96 -10.68 11.54
C THR A 81 -7.81 -9.73 12.74
N GLU A 82 -8.60 -8.66 12.83
CA GLU A 82 -8.64 -7.79 14.01
C GLU A 82 -9.06 -8.56 15.27
N GLN A 83 -10.03 -9.47 15.17
CA GLN A 83 -10.43 -10.34 16.28
C GLN A 83 -9.32 -11.31 16.69
N ASN A 84 -8.60 -11.89 15.72
CA ASN A 84 -7.47 -12.77 15.99
C ASN A 84 -6.33 -12.02 16.69
N LEU A 85 -5.97 -10.83 16.20
CA LEU A 85 -4.98 -9.95 16.84
C LEU A 85 -5.37 -9.64 18.27
N LYS A 86 -6.62 -9.25 18.51
CA LYS A 86 -7.13 -8.99 19.86
C LYS A 86 -7.01 -10.23 20.76
N GLY A 87 -7.26 -11.42 20.24
CA GLY A 87 -7.08 -12.68 20.95
C GLY A 87 -5.63 -12.91 21.41
N PHE A 88 -4.65 -12.60 20.55
CA PHE A 88 -3.24 -12.63 20.94
C PHE A 88 -2.91 -11.55 21.97
N GLU A 89 -3.40 -10.33 21.79
CA GLU A 89 -3.17 -9.22 22.72
C GLU A 89 -3.69 -9.53 24.13
N GLU A 90 -4.87 -10.15 24.21
CA GLU A 90 -5.47 -10.62 25.46
C GLU A 90 -4.66 -11.78 26.07
N LYS A 91 -4.25 -12.76 25.25
CA LYS A 91 -3.47 -13.95 25.70
C LYS A 91 -2.11 -13.57 26.30
N TYR A 92 -1.42 -12.60 25.71
CA TYR A 92 -0.09 -12.17 26.14
C TYR A 92 -0.08 -10.87 26.96
N HIS A 93 -1.25 -10.30 27.23
CA HIS A 93 -1.43 -9.02 27.93
C HIS A 93 -0.54 -7.90 27.37
N LYS A 94 -0.44 -7.84 26.04
CA LYS A 94 0.48 -6.97 25.31
C LYS A 94 -0.15 -6.56 23.98
N ASN A 95 -0.12 -5.28 23.64
CA ASN A 95 -0.62 -4.85 22.33
C ASN A 95 0.32 -5.29 21.19
N THR A 96 -0.23 -5.36 19.98
CA THR A 96 0.49 -5.85 18.80
C THR A 96 1.70 -4.98 18.46
N GLU A 97 1.60 -3.65 18.59
CA GLU A 97 2.73 -2.73 18.33
C GLU A 97 3.94 -3.00 19.23
N LYS A 98 3.69 -3.17 20.54
CA LYS A 98 4.76 -3.47 21.51
C LYS A 98 5.33 -4.86 21.28
N PHE A 99 4.50 -5.84 20.94
CA PHE A 99 4.95 -7.18 20.58
C PHE A 99 5.91 -7.13 19.38
N LEU A 100 5.54 -6.45 18.29
CA LEU A 100 6.37 -6.34 17.09
C LEU A 100 7.70 -5.65 17.39
N SER A 101 7.68 -4.55 18.14
CA SER A 101 8.91 -3.84 18.53
C SER A 101 9.85 -4.71 19.36
N GLU A 102 9.34 -5.50 20.30
CA GLU A 102 10.18 -6.40 21.10
C GLU A 102 10.69 -7.62 20.29
N TYR A 103 9.87 -8.13 19.36
CA TYR A 103 10.25 -9.22 18.46
C TYR A 103 11.37 -8.78 17.49
N GLU A 104 11.28 -7.57 16.93
CA GLU A 104 12.32 -7.00 16.05
C GLU A 104 13.65 -6.72 16.76
N GLU A 105 13.61 -6.53 18.08
CA GLU A 105 14.79 -6.34 18.93
C GLU A 105 15.40 -7.66 19.43
N ASP A 106 14.96 -8.81 18.90
CA ASP A 106 15.37 -10.17 19.30
C ASP A 106 15.20 -10.45 20.81
N LYS A 107 14.25 -9.77 21.47
CA LYS A 107 13.98 -9.93 22.91
C LYS A 107 13.09 -11.12 23.24
N LEU A 108 12.47 -11.72 22.22
CA LEU A 108 11.50 -12.79 22.34
C LEU A 108 12.03 -14.04 21.62
N GLU A 109 11.93 -15.19 22.27
CA GLU A 109 12.18 -16.47 21.60
C GLU A 109 11.07 -16.71 20.57
N GLU A 110 11.44 -17.11 19.36
CA GLU A 110 10.48 -17.39 18.31
C GLU A 110 9.62 -18.61 18.66
N THR A 111 8.31 -18.43 18.62
CA THR A 111 7.32 -19.50 18.84
C THR A 111 6.31 -19.52 17.70
N VAL A 112 5.63 -20.65 17.52
CA VAL A 112 4.56 -20.77 16.51
C VAL A 112 3.49 -19.70 16.72
N ASP A 113 3.09 -19.44 17.97
CA ASP A 113 2.12 -18.39 18.30
C ASP A 113 2.58 -16.99 17.83
N PHE A 114 3.87 -16.66 17.98
CA PHE A 114 4.41 -15.37 17.56
C PHE A 114 4.47 -15.25 16.05
N ILE A 115 4.83 -16.32 15.34
CA ILE A 115 4.79 -16.36 13.87
C ILE A 115 3.36 -16.13 13.38
N GLU A 116 2.37 -16.77 14.01
CA GLU A 116 0.95 -16.59 13.69
C GLU A 116 0.48 -15.16 13.96
N TRP A 117 0.85 -14.57 15.10
CA TRP A 117 0.51 -13.19 15.45
C TRP A 117 1.07 -12.18 14.42
N ILE A 118 2.35 -12.32 14.05
CA ILE A 118 2.95 -11.50 12.98
C ILE A 118 2.22 -11.71 11.66
N GLY A 119 1.82 -12.95 11.37
CA GLY A 119 1.04 -13.30 10.20
C GLY A 119 -0.30 -12.55 10.13
N GLU A 120 -1.04 -12.52 11.24
CA GLU A 120 -2.31 -11.79 11.33
C GLU A 120 -2.10 -10.28 11.16
N PHE A 121 -1.06 -9.70 11.77
CA PHE A 121 -0.76 -8.28 11.60
C PHE A 121 -0.52 -7.92 10.12
N ARG A 122 0.36 -8.68 9.44
CA ARG A 122 0.63 -8.49 8.00
C ARG A 122 -0.60 -8.74 7.14
N MET A 123 -1.46 -9.67 7.55
CA MET A 123 -2.72 -9.90 6.85
C MET A 123 -3.64 -8.69 6.96
N LEU A 124 -3.73 -8.06 8.14
CA LEU A 124 -4.51 -6.85 8.35
C LEU A 124 -4.05 -5.70 7.47
N GLU A 125 -2.73 -5.45 7.42
CA GLU A 125 -2.14 -4.41 6.56
C GLU A 125 -2.53 -4.63 5.09
N ARG A 126 -2.32 -5.84 4.58
CA ARG A 126 -2.61 -6.18 3.18
C ARG A 126 -4.10 -6.07 2.84
N LEU A 127 -4.97 -6.50 3.75
CA LEU A 127 -6.42 -6.42 3.54
C LEU A 127 -6.90 -4.96 3.58
N THR A 128 -6.33 -4.15 4.47
CA THR A 128 -6.64 -2.72 4.59
C THR A 128 -6.19 -1.97 3.34
N ASP A 129 -4.96 -2.19 2.87
CA ASP A 129 -4.45 -1.59 1.63
C ASP A 129 -5.31 -1.96 0.42
N LYS A 130 -5.71 -3.24 0.33
CA LYS A 130 -6.59 -3.72 -0.74
C LYS A 130 -7.96 -3.04 -0.65
N LEU A 131 -8.52 -2.89 0.55
CA LEU A 131 -9.82 -2.24 0.76
C LEU A 131 -9.78 -0.77 0.36
N GLU A 132 -8.73 -0.04 0.76
CA GLU A 132 -8.55 1.37 0.39
C GLU A 132 -8.36 1.53 -1.12
N THR A 133 -7.58 0.64 -1.76
CA THR A 133 -7.45 0.59 -3.21
C THR A 133 -8.82 0.43 -3.87
N MET A 134 -9.66 -0.52 -3.40
CA MET A 134 -10.99 -0.73 -3.97
C MET A 134 -11.95 0.44 -3.73
N LYS A 135 -11.90 1.08 -2.57
CA LYS A 135 -12.69 2.29 -2.27
C LYS A 135 -12.32 3.47 -3.17
N SER A 136 -11.07 3.52 -3.65
CA SER A 136 -10.61 4.58 -4.54
C SER A 136 -11.10 4.44 -5.99
N ILE A 137 -11.59 3.26 -6.38
CA ILE A 137 -12.07 2.98 -7.74
C ILE A 137 -13.34 3.81 -8.02
N ARG A 138 -13.33 4.51 -9.15
CA ARG A 138 -14.48 5.28 -9.65
C ARG A 138 -14.75 4.92 -11.11
N PHE A 139 -16.03 4.99 -11.49
CA PHE A 139 -16.43 4.89 -12.89
C PHE A 139 -16.47 6.30 -13.47
N GLU A 140 -15.67 6.55 -14.50
CA GLU A 140 -15.80 7.76 -15.31
C GLU A 140 -17.11 7.70 -16.14
N ASN A 141 -17.73 8.86 -16.35
CA ASN A 141 -19.03 9.00 -17.05
C ASN A 141 -18.87 9.10 -18.57
#